data_AF-A0A9D1JUP2-F1
#
_entry.id   AF-A0A9D1JUP2-F1
#
_cell.length_a   1.000
_cell.length_b   1.000
_cell.length_c   1.000
_cell.angle_alpha   90.00
_cell.angle_beta   90.00
_cell.angle_gamma   90.00
#
_symmetry.space_group_name_H-M   'P 1'
#
loop_
_entity.id
_entity.type
_entity.pdbx_description
1 polymer ?
#
loop_
_entity_poly.entity_id
_entity_poly.type
_entity_poly.pdbx_seq_one_letter_code
_entity_poly.pdbx_strand_id
1 'polypeptide(L)'
;MATFNDYLETFKGMAVEGAQTAVKKTRQLASVAKANLAIRTEEEKIRKAQIELGKLYYKDYIVGQTPDPAVYTPWCERISESKIAIEDLKIAIEELRSQGHDDDDEIVTDDYVVDITEDDLVTEPKSAESVVIDVDVADKDDEEQQ
;
A
#
# COMPACT_ATOMS: atom_id res chain seq x y z
N MET A 1 -11.07 45.61 -5.69
CA MET A 1 -12.06 44.61 -5.24
C MET A 1 -11.75 43.33 -5.98
N ALA A 2 -11.51 42.22 -5.28
CA ALA A 2 -11.28 40.94 -5.94
C ALA A 2 -12.54 40.55 -6.74
N THR A 3 -12.34 40.04 -7.95
CA THR A 3 -13.44 39.65 -8.85
C THR A 3 -13.84 38.19 -8.62
N PHE A 4 -15.04 37.80 -9.01
CA PHE A 4 -15.52 36.41 -8.91
C PHE A 4 -14.56 35.40 -9.59
N ASN A 5 -13.90 35.81 -10.66
CA ASN A 5 -12.88 35.01 -11.34
C ASN A 5 -11.67 34.70 -10.44
N ASP A 6 -11.24 35.64 -9.59
CA ASP A 6 -10.12 35.43 -8.66
C ASP A 6 -10.47 34.38 -7.59
N TYR A 7 -11.74 34.34 -7.14
CA TYR A 7 -12.23 33.33 -6.21
C TYR A 7 -12.30 31.93 -6.83
N LEU A 8 -12.73 31.82 -8.09
CA LEU A 8 -12.76 30.55 -8.80
C LEU A 8 -11.36 29.98 -9.04
N GLU A 9 -10.39 30.81 -9.43
CA GLU A 9 -9.00 30.37 -9.58
C GLU A 9 -8.40 29.91 -8.25
N THR A 10 -8.71 30.61 -7.15
CA THR A 10 -8.29 30.18 -5.80
C THR A 10 -8.93 28.85 -5.40
N PHE A 11 -10.23 28.65 -5.67
CA PHE A 11 -10.94 27.40 -5.40
C PHE A 11 -10.42 26.23 -6.25
N LYS A 12 -10.13 26.46 -7.53
CA LYS A 12 -9.49 25.47 -8.41
C LYS A 12 -8.11 25.07 -7.88
N GLY A 13 -7.31 26.04 -7.41
CA GLY A 13 -6.01 25.78 -6.78
C GLY A 13 -6.13 24.84 -5.58
N MET A 14 -7.03 25.15 -4.65
CA MET A 14 -7.31 24.30 -3.49
C MET A 14 -7.82 22.90 -3.86
N ALA A 15 -8.72 22.81 -4.85
CA ALA A 15 -9.25 21.52 -5.32
C ALA A 15 -8.14 20.65 -5.95
N VAL A 16 -7.25 21.25 -6.74
CA VAL A 16 -6.11 20.56 -7.36
C VAL A 16 -5.09 20.11 -6.31
N GLU A 17 -4.79 20.95 -5.33
CA GLU A 17 -3.90 20.60 -4.21
C GLU A 17 -4.48 19.44 -3.37
N GLY A 18 -5.76 19.51 -3.01
CA GLY A 18 -6.45 18.44 -2.30
C GLY A 18 -6.45 17.12 -3.07
N ALA A 19 -6.71 17.17 -4.38
CA ALA A 19 -6.64 15.98 -5.25
C ALA A 19 -5.23 15.39 -5.31
N GLN A 20 -4.19 16.23 -5.44
CA GLN A 20 -2.80 15.76 -5.45
C GLN A 20 -2.39 15.12 -4.11
N THR A 21 -2.82 15.69 -2.99
CA THR A 21 -2.60 15.14 -1.65
C THR A 21 -3.27 13.79 -1.48
N ALA A 22 -4.54 13.65 -1.91
CA ALA A 22 -5.24 12.37 -1.89
C ALA A 22 -4.50 11.29 -2.71
N VAL A 23 -4.08 11.63 -3.94
CA VAL A 23 -3.33 10.70 -4.80
C VAL A 23 -2.00 10.26 -4.17
N LYS A 24 -1.28 11.19 -3.52
CA LYS A 24 -0.03 10.85 -2.79
C LYS A 24 -0.31 9.87 -1.64
N LYS A 25 -1.32 10.15 -0.81
CA LYS A 25 -1.70 9.27 0.31
C LYS A 25 -2.13 7.88 -0.16
N THR A 26 -2.90 7.76 -1.25
CA THR A 26 -3.27 6.45 -1.81
C THR A 26 -2.06 5.67 -2.32
N ARG A 27 -1.11 6.33 -3.01
CA ARG A 27 0.14 5.68 -3.47
C ARG A 27 1.00 5.20 -2.31
N GLN A 28 1.09 5.98 -1.24
CA GLN A 28 1.80 5.61 -0.03
C GLN A 28 1.16 4.39 0.63
N LEU A 29 -0.17 4.39 0.80
CA LEU A 29 -0.90 3.25 1.38
C LEU A 29 -0.74 1.98 0.53
N ALA A 30 -0.82 2.10 -0.80
CA ALA A 30 -0.56 0.98 -1.71
C ALA A 30 0.87 0.45 -1.58
N SER A 31 1.85 1.33 -1.40
CA SER A 31 3.26 0.96 -1.20
C SER A 31 3.47 0.23 0.13
N VAL A 32 2.83 0.69 1.21
CA VAL A 32 2.84 0.04 2.52
C VAL A 32 2.17 -1.33 2.46
N ALA A 33 1.01 -1.43 1.81
CA ALA A 33 0.33 -2.71 1.60
C ALA A 33 1.20 -3.71 0.84
N LYS A 34 1.87 -3.27 -0.24
CA LYS A 34 2.80 -4.09 -1.01
C LYS A 34 3.98 -4.58 -0.16
N ALA A 35 4.54 -3.71 0.68
CA ALA A 35 5.63 -4.09 1.59
C ALA A 35 5.16 -5.12 2.65
N ASN A 36 3.96 -4.95 3.20
CA ASN A 36 3.37 -5.92 4.15
C ASN A 36 3.13 -7.28 3.50
N LEU A 37 2.66 -7.33 2.26
CA LEU A 37 2.50 -8.59 1.52
C LEU A 37 3.85 -9.29 1.28
N ALA A 38 4.89 -8.51 0.98
CA ALA A 38 6.25 -9.04 0.86
C ALA A 38 6.75 -9.64 2.19
N ILE A 39 6.47 -8.98 3.33
CA ILE A 39 6.78 -9.52 4.67
C ILE A 39 6.09 -10.88 4.88
N ARG A 40 4.79 -11.00 4.58
CA ARG A 40 4.06 -12.28 4.68
C ARG A 40 4.69 -13.39 3.84
N THR A 41 5.16 -13.03 2.65
CA THR A 41 5.85 -13.97 1.75
C THR A 41 7.17 -14.45 2.35
N GLU A 42 7.95 -13.56 2.96
CA GLU A 42 9.18 -13.92 3.67
C GLU A 42 8.91 -14.76 4.94
N GLU A 43 7.88 -14.43 5.71
CA GLU A 43 7.42 -15.23 6.86
C GLU A 43 7.10 -16.67 6.46
N GLU A 44 6.44 -16.87 5.32
CA GLU A 44 6.13 -18.20 4.80
C GLU A 44 7.39 -18.98 4.35
N LYS A 45 8.38 -18.28 3.78
CA LYS A 45 9.69 -18.90 3.46
C LYS A 45 10.38 -19.39 4.72
N ILE A 46 10.37 -18.60 5.80
CA ILE A 46 10.92 -18.99 7.11
C ILE A 46 10.19 -20.22 7.64
N ARG A 47 8.85 -20.20 7.66
CA ARG A 47 8.03 -21.30 8.16
C ARG A 47 8.32 -22.61 7.41
N LYS A 48 8.36 -22.57 6.08
CA LYS A 48 8.69 -23.74 5.24
C LYS A 48 10.11 -24.25 5.55
N ALA A 49 11.09 -23.36 5.62
CA ALA A 49 12.46 -23.74 5.91
C ALA A 49 12.63 -24.38 7.30
N GLN A 50 11.95 -23.85 8.31
CA GLN A 50 11.95 -24.42 9.67
C GLN A 50 11.31 -25.81 9.72
N ILE A 51 10.22 -26.02 8.98
CA ILE A 51 9.56 -27.33 8.89
C ILE A 51 10.50 -28.35 8.25
N GLU A 52 11.15 -28.01 7.13
CA GLU A 52 12.07 -28.93 6.46
C GLU A 52 13.31 -29.21 7.32
N LEU A 53 13.85 -28.20 8.02
CA LEU A 53 14.91 -28.40 9.02
C LEU A 53 14.49 -29.37 10.12
N GLY A 54 13.30 -29.20 10.68
CA GLY A 54 12.78 -30.10 11.73
C GLY A 54 12.62 -31.53 11.24
N LYS A 55 12.13 -31.73 10.00
CA LYS A 55 12.03 -33.05 9.38
C LYS A 55 13.40 -33.70 9.16
N LEU A 56 14.37 -32.94 8.65
CA LEU A 56 15.74 -33.40 8.45
C LEU A 56 16.38 -33.83 9.77
N TYR A 57 16.20 -33.00 10.81
CA TYR A 57 16.70 -33.30 12.15
C TYR A 57 16.10 -34.58 12.73
N TYR A 58 14.78 -34.73 12.65
CA TYR A 58 14.12 -35.94 13.15
C TYR A 58 14.56 -37.19 12.39
N LYS A 59 14.73 -37.09 11.07
CA LYS A 59 15.24 -38.18 10.23
C LYS A 59 16.64 -38.61 10.66
N ASP A 60 17.56 -37.67 10.88
CA ASP A 60 18.91 -38.01 11.31
C ASP A 60 18.93 -38.60 12.73
N TYR A 61 18.05 -38.09 13.61
CA TYR A 61 17.85 -38.62 14.96
C TYR A 61 17.42 -40.09 14.96
N ILE A 62 16.42 -40.48 14.15
CA ILE A 62 15.96 -41.89 14.11
C ILE A 62 16.97 -42.84 13.48
N VAL A 63 17.81 -42.35 12.56
CA VAL A 63 18.87 -43.15 11.93
C VAL A 63 20.12 -43.22 12.82
N GLY A 64 20.22 -42.36 13.83
CA GLY A 64 21.42 -42.23 14.67
C GLY A 64 22.59 -41.57 13.95
N GLN A 65 22.31 -40.80 12.90
CA GLN A 65 23.30 -40.07 12.12
C GLN A 65 23.56 -38.71 12.76
N THR A 66 24.82 -38.28 12.77
CA THR A 66 25.16 -36.90 13.17
C THR A 66 24.68 -35.93 12.08
N PRO A 67 23.99 -34.83 12.44
CA PRO A 67 23.57 -33.82 11.46
C PRO A 67 24.74 -33.32 10.61
N ASP A 68 24.60 -33.38 9.29
CA ASP A 68 25.61 -32.90 8.33
C ASP A 68 25.42 -31.41 8.06
N PRO A 69 26.36 -30.53 8.46
CA PRO A 69 26.24 -29.10 8.22
C PRO A 69 25.96 -28.73 6.76
N ALA A 70 26.48 -29.47 5.78
CA ALA A 70 26.26 -29.15 4.36
C ALA A 70 24.78 -29.25 3.95
N VAL A 71 23.99 -30.08 4.63
CA VAL A 71 22.57 -30.27 4.37
C VAL A 71 21.71 -29.25 5.12
N TYR A 72 22.14 -28.82 6.31
CA TYR A 72 21.36 -27.93 7.19
C TYR A 72 21.64 -26.44 6.91
N THR A 73 22.89 -26.08 6.61
CA THR A 73 23.33 -24.69 6.41
C THR A 73 22.47 -23.94 5.38
N PRO A 74 22.14 -24.49 4.20
CA PRO A 74 21.33 -23.76 3.22
C PRO A 74 19.94 -23.36 3.74
N TRP A 75 19.36 -24.16 4.64
CA TRP A 75 18.08 -23.81 5.26
C TRP A 75 18.22 -22.73 6.33
N CYS A 76 19.30 -22.79 7.12
CA CYS A 76 19.63 -21.76 8.10
C CYS A 76 19.91 -20.41 7.42
N GLU A 77 20.66 -20.42 6.30
CA GLU A 77 20.93 -19.26 5.46
C GLU A 77 19.63 -18.68 4.92
N ARG A 78 18.76 -19.51 4.33
CA ARG A 78 17.44 -19.07 3.84
C ARG A 78 16.59 -18.41 4.92
N ILE A 79 16.58 -18.93 6.14
CA ILE A 79 15.87 -18.30 7.28
C ILE A 79 16.50 -16.95 7.62
N SER A 80 17.83 -16.88 7.63
CA SER A 80 18.58 -15.67 7.99
C SER A 80 18.37 -14.57 6.95
N GLU A 81 18.45 -14.90 5.67
CA GLU A 81 18.16 -14.00 4.55
C GLU A 81 16.74 -13.45 4.61
N SER A 82 15.73 -14.31 4.79
CA SER A 82 14.34 -13.84 4.93
C SER A 82 14.13 -12.95 6.16
N LYS A 83 14.83 -13.19 7.28
CA LYS A 83 14.76 -12.32 8.46
C LYS A 83 15.36 -10.93 8.19
N ILE A 84 16.48 -10.87 7.47
CA ILE A 84 17.10 -9.60 7.06
C ILE A 84 16.15 -8.85 6.13
N ALA A 85 15.58 -9.53 5.13
CA ALA A 85 14.62 -8.93 4.20
C ALA A 85 13.37 -8.37 4.92
N ILE A 86 12.86 -9.06 5.94
CA ILE A 86 11.75 -8.56 6.76
C ILE A 86 12.13 -7.28 7.49
N GLU A 87 13.35 -7.21 8.04
CA GLU A 87 13.81 -6.02 8.74
C GLU A 87 13.95 -4.83 7.78
N ASP A 88 14.55 -5.04 6.61
CA ASP A 88 14.66 -4.01 5.57
C ASP A 88 13.28 -3.51 5.12
N LEU A 89 12.31 -4.42 4.93
CA LEU A 89 10.93 -4.07 4.58
C LEU A 89 10.22 -3.28 5.68
N LYS A 90 10.48 -3.60 6.97
CA LYS A 90 9.93 -2.85 8.10
C LYS A 90 10.49 -1.43 8.16
N ILE A 91 11.80 -1.28 7.94
CA ILE A 91 12.44 0.04 7.84
C ILE A 91 11.81 0.84 6.70
N ALA A 92 11.63 0.23 5.52
CA ALA A 92 10.99 0.89 4.38
C ALA A 92 9.53 1.31 4.67
N ILE A 93 8.77 0.52 5.42
CA ILE A 93 7.41 0.90 5.85
C ILE A 93 7.44 2.12 6.77
N GLU A 94 8.38 2.18 7.71
CA GLU A 94 8.54 3.31 8.63
C GLU A 94 8.93 4.60 7.87
N GLU A 95 9.84 4.50 6.92
CA GLU A 95 10.18 5.60 6.01
C GLU A 95 8.98 6.04 5.16
N LEU A 96 8.22 5.09 4.62
CA LEU A 96 7.01 5.40 3.86
C LEU A 96 5.96 6.10 4.71
N ARG A 97 5.80 5.71 5.99
CA ARG A 97 4.82 6.31 6.92
C ARG A 97 5.24 7.72 7.33
N SER A 98 6.52 7.92 7.67
CA SER A 98 7.06 9.22 8.06
C SER A 98 7.01 10.26 6.91
N GLN A 99 7.12 9.83 5.65
CA GLN A 99 6.95 10.70 4.47
C GLN A 99 5.51 11.23 4.29
N GLY A 100 4.52 10.72 5.04
CA GLY A 100 3.14 11.20 5.01
C GLY A 100 2.66 11.82 6.32
N HIS A 101 3.57 12.08 7.27
CA HIS A 101 3.28 12.67 8.58
C HIS A 101 3.52 14.19 8.63
N ASP A 102 3.27 14.88 7.51
CA ASP A 102 3.02 16.32 7.54
C ASP A 102 1.55 16.51 7.93
N ASP A 103 1.35 17.01 9.16
CA ASP A 103 0.11 17.42 9.84
C ASP A 103 -0.51 16.42 10.86
N ASP A 104 -0.67 16.93 12.09
CA ASP A 104 -1.32 16.38 13.29
C ASP A 104 -2.79 15.94 13.06
N ASP A 105 -3.03 14.91 12.26
CA ASP A 105 -4.27 14.14 12.34
C ASP A 105 -3.95 12.76 12.89
N GLU A 106 -4.28 12.56 14.17
CA GLU A 106 -4.27 11.27 14.87
C GLU A 106 -5.27 10.33 14.18
N ILE A 107 -4.85 9.73 13.06
CA ILE A 107 -5.52 8.55 12.54
C ILE A 107 -5.16 7.43 13.52
N VAL A 108 -6.12 7.08 14.37
CA VAL A 108 -6.05 5.88 15.21
C VAL A 108 -5.89 4.68 14.29
N THR A 109 -4.65 4.25 14.06
CA THR A 109 -4.31 3.02 13.35
C THR A 109 -4.08 1.90 14.35
N ASP A 110 -5.04 1.67 15.24
CA ASP A 110 -5.10 0.39 15.95
C ASP A 110 -6.03 -0.53 15.16
N ASP A 111 -5.42 -1.56 14.57
CA ASP A 111 -6.03 -2.85 14.26
C ASP A 111 -6.86 -3.06 12.96
N TYR A 112 -6.90 -2.12 12.00
CA TYR A 112 -7.42 -2.46 10.67
C TYR A 112 -6.38 -3.24 9.83
N VAL A 113 -6.28 -4.55 10.07
CA VAL A 113 -5.78 -5.49 9.07
C VAL A 113 -6.82 -5.55 7.95
N VAL A 114 -6.67 -4.70 6.94
CA VAL A 114 -7.33 -4.95 5.66
C VAL A 114 -6.60 -6.14 5.06
N ASP A 115 -7.25 -7.31 5.03
CA ASP A 115 -6.81 -8.47 4.25
C ASP A 115 -6.87 -8.09 2.77
N ILE A 116 -5.87 -7.36 2.29
CA ILE A 116 -5.71 -7.00 0.88
C ILE A 116 -5.27 -8.29 0.19
N THR A 117 -6.22 -8.93 -0.47
CA THR A 117 -5.95 -10.08 -1.33
C THR A 117 -5.37 -9.59 -2.66
N GLU A 118 -4.70 -10.46 -3.42
CA GLU A 118 -4.15 -10.10 -4.74
C GLU A 118 -5.22 -9.54 -5.71
N ASP A 119 -6.50 -9.81 -5.45
CA ASP A 119 -7.67 -9.35 -6.22
C ASP A 119 -8.07 -7.89 -5.94
N ASP A 120 -7.69 -7.34 -4.78
CA ASP A 120 -8.03 -5.96 -4.40
C ASP A 120 -7.07 -4.92 -5.03
N LEU A 121 -6.00 -5.39 -5.67
CA LEU A 121 -4.99 -4.57 -6.36
C LEU A 121 -5.34 -4.27 -7.83
N VAL A 122 -6.60 -4.36 -8.24
CA VAL A 122 -7.03 -3.94 -9.58
C VAL A 122 -6.76 -2.44 -9.75
N THR A 123 -5.57 -2.19 -10.27
CA THR A 123 -5.02 -0.88 -10.63
C THR A 123 -5.39 -0.60 -12.08
N GLU A 124 -6.66 -0.31 -12.32
CA GLU A 124 -7.01 0.60 -13.41
C GLU A 124 -7.95 1.67 -12.85
N PRO A 125 -7.49 2.92 -12.64
CA PRO A 125 -8.40 4.02 -12.79
C PRO A 125 -8.83 3.99 -14.26
N LYS A 126 -9.97 3.34 -14.54
CA LYS A 126 -10.70 3.57 -15.78
C LYS A 126 -10.83 5.07 -15.86
N SER A 127 -10.17 5.64 -16.87
CA SER A 127 -10.21 7.05 -17.25
C SER A 127 -11.58 7.60 -16.86
N ALA A 128 -11.60 8.48 -15.85
CA ALA A 128 -12.81 9.12 -15.40
C ALA A 128 -13.29 9.96 -16.59
N GLU A 129 -14.18 9.34 -17.35
CA GLU A 129 -15.01 9.94 -18.36
C GLU A 129 -15.57 11.22 -17.74
N SER A 130 -15.29 12.33 -18.41
CA SER A 130 -15.73 13.65 -18.01
C SER A 130 -17.17 13.60 -17.56
N VAL A 131 -17.42 13.81 -16.26
CA VAL A 131 -18.75 14.17 -15.79
C VAL A 131 -19.02 15.54 -16.38
N VAL A 132 -19.66 15.53 -17.56
CA VAL A 132 -20.40 16.67 -18.09
C VAL A 132 -21.42 17.01 -17.02
N ILE A 133 -21.14 18.07 -16.27
CA ILE A 133 -22.17 18.76 -15.51
C ILE A 133 -22.98 19.47 -16.59
N ASP A 134 -24.07 18.86 -17.02
CA ASP A 134 -25.13 19.55 -17.75
C ASP A 134 -25.67 20.63 -16.82
N VAL A 135 -25.07 21.83 -16.91
CA VAL A 135 -25.73 23.04 -16.45
C VAL A 135 -26.76 23.32 -17.52
N ASP A 136 -27.99 22.85 -17.30
CA ASP A 136 -29.17 23.37 -17.97
C ASP A 136 -29.20 24.90 -17.74
N VAL A 137 -28.62 25.63 -18.68
CA VAL A 137 -28.88 27.05 -18.87
C VAL A 137 -30.31 27.10 -19.41
N ALA A 138 -31.27 27.23 -18.49
CA ALA A 138 -32.60 27.67 -18.83
C ALA A 138 -32.53 29.15 -19.22
N ASP A 139 -32.21 29.40 -20.49
CA ASP A 139 -32.59 30.64 -21.16
C ASP A 139 -34.12 30.73 -21.11
N LYS A 140 -34.63 31.77 -20.44
CA LYS A 140 -35.96 32.31 -20.70
C LYS A 140 -35.78 33.73 -21.21
N ASP A 141 -35.37 33.81 -22.46
CA ASP A 141 -35.83 34.88 -23.35
C ASP A 141 -37.27 34.53 -23.74
N ASP A 142 -38.24 35.29 -23.22
CA ASP A 142 -39.55 35.43 -23.86
C ASP A 142 -39.66 36.90 -24.28
N GLU A 143 -39.28 37.14 -25.52
CA GLU A 143 -39.55 38.37 -26.25
C GLU A 143 -41.00 38.36 -26.77
N GLU A 144 -41.67 39.49 -26.51
CA GLU A 144 -42.55 40.21 -27.44
C GLU A 144 -44.09 39.97 -27.53
N GLN A 145 -44.77 41.12 -27.52
CA GLN A 145 -46.03 41.50 -28.21
C GLN A 145 -47.39 41.25 -27.52
N GLN A 146 -47.87 42.25 -26.76
CA GLN A 146 -48.94 43.18 -27.19
C GLN A 146 -49.11 44.36 -26.21
#